data_AF-A0A8H5FH07-F1
#
_entry.id   AF-A0A8H5FH07-F1
#
_cell.length_a   1.000
_cell.length_b   1.000
_cell.length_c   1.000
_cell.angle_alpha   90.00
_cell.angle_beta   90.00
_cell.angle_gamma   90.00
#
_symmetry.space_group_name_H-M   'P 1'
#
loop_
_entity.id
_entity.type
_entity.pdbx_description
1 polymer ?
#
loop_
_entity_poly.entity_id
_entity_poly.type
_entity_poly.pdbx_seq_one_letter_code
_entity_poly.pdbx_strand_id
1 'polypeptide(L)'
;MGLQEYQVVGRHLPTEQDPTPKIYRMRIFAPNEVVAKSRFWYFLRQLKKVKKASGEIIGVNVISEKKPVKVKNFGIWLRYDSRSGTHNMYKEFRELSRVDAVKSLYQDMAARHRARFRSIHILRVVEIEKTEDIRRPYIKQLLTPGLKFPLAHRVHKREDINISPWNTETTRRTILAFVSRLFTDIADNQPRSGGILTLVTARHLELHIDCLSVPPQLFPHRLHVHTEEYMQSL
;
A
#
# COMPACT_ATOMS: atom_id res chain seq x y z
N MET A 1 -3.15 -6.54 1.13
CA MET A 1 -4.14 -7.26 1.97
C MET A 1 -4.05 -6.76 3.40
N GLY A 2 -5.17 -6.32 3.97
CA GLY A 2 -5.28 -6.09 5.40
C GLY A 2 -5.30 -7.44 6.12
N LEU A 3 -4.40 -7.65 7.07
CA LEU A 3 -4.47 -8.75 8.03
C LEU A 3 -5.10 -8.19 9.30
N GLN A 4 -5.74 -9.06 10.07
CA GLN A 4 -6.26 -8.77 11.40
C GLN A 4 -5.88 -9.91 12.34
N GLU A 5 -5.78 -9.59 13.63
CA GLU A 5 -5.55 -10.58 14.67
C GLU A 5 -6.89 -10.98 15.30
N TYR A 6 -7.19 -12.28 15.26
CA TYR A 6 -8.38 -12.87 15.85
C TYR A 6 -8.00 -13.81 17.00
N GLN A 7 -8.70 -13.69 18.12
CA GLN A 7 -8.77 -14.70 19.15
C GLN A 7 -10.03 -15.53 18.92
N VAL A 8 -9.83 -16.76 18.44
CA VAL A 8 -10.92 -17.72 18.24
C VAL A 8 -10.96 -18.66 19.42
N VAL A 9 -12.14 -18.79 20.02
CA VAL A 9 -12.41 -19.69 21.14
C VAL A 9 -13.45 -20.71 20.72
N GLY A 10 -13.18 -21.99 20.95
CA GLY A 10 -14.10 -23.07 20.58
C GLY A 10 -13.93 -24.29 21.47
N ARG A 11 -14.91 -25.19 21.45
CA ARG A 11 -14.95 -26.41 22.25
C ARG A 11 -15.60 -27.55 21.47
N HIS A 12 -15.52 -28.76 22.03
CA HIS A 12 -16.35 -29.87 21.58
C HIS A 12 -17.81 -29.60 21.99
N LEU A 13 -18.77 -30.16 21.24
CA LEU A 13 -20.16 -30.17 21.68
C LEU A 13 -20.28 -30.98 22.98
N PRO A 14 -20.98 -30.49 24.01
CA PRO A 14 -21.25 -31.26 25.21
C PRO A 14 -21.96 -32.58 24.86
N THR A 15 -21.51 -33.69 25.43
CA THR A 15 -22.15 -35.02 25.30
C THR A 15 -22.48 -35.56 26.69
N GLU A 16 -23.32 -36.59 26.78
CA GLU A 16 -23.64 -37.25 28.07
C GLU A 16 -22.38 -37.77 28.78
N GLN A 17 -21.36 -38.16 28.01
CA GLN A 17 -20.08 -38.67 28.51
C GLN A 17 -19.13 -37.55 28.97
N ASP A 18 -19.20 -36.36 28.36
CA ASP A 18 -18.40 -35.19 28.74
C ASP A 18 -19.28 -33.93 28.69
N PRO A 19 -20.01 -33.62 29.79
CA PRO A 19 -20.89 -32.47 29.84
C PRO A 19 -20.13 -31.13 29.90
N THR A 20 -18.86 -31.15 30.29
CA THR A 20 -18.01 -29.96 30.45
C THR A 20 -16.74 -30.07 29.61
N PRO A 21 -16.86 -30.02 28.27
CA PRO A 21 -15.72 -30.21 27.39
C PRO A 21 -14.71 -29.06 27.50
N LYS A 22 -13.44 -29.39 27.29
CA LYS A 22 -12.33 -28.43 27.37
C LYS A 22 -12.47 -27.32 26.32
N ILE A 23 -12.23 -26.09 26.76
CA ILE A 23 -12.26 -24.90 25.91
C ILE A 23 -10.87 -24.64 25.34
N TYR A 24 -10.79 -24.44 24.03
CA TYR A 24 -9.56 -24.11 23.31
C TYR A 24 -9.58 -22.66 22.82
N ARG A 25 -8.47 -21.97 23.03
CA ARG A 25 -8.26 -20.60 22.54
C ARG A 25 -7.03 -20.56 21.64
N MET A 26 -7.19 -19.96 20.45
CA MET A 26 -6.08 -19.72 19.52
C MET A 26 -6.06 -18.27 19.05
N ARG A 27 -4.85 -17.74 18.87
CA ARG A 27 -4.61 -16.46 18.18
C ARG A 27 -4.28 -16.75 16.72
N ILE A 28 -5.04 -16.18 15.81
CA ILE A 28 -4.97 -16.44 14.38
C ILE A 28 -4.89 -15.12 13.64
N PHE A 29 -3.95 -15.02 12.71
CA PHE A 29 -3.82 -13.88 11.81
C PHE A 29 -4.49 -14.23 10.48
N ALA A 30 -5.51 -13.49 10.11
CA ALA A 30 -6.31 -13.75 8.92
C ALA A 30 -6.85 -12.43 8.32
N PRO A 31 -7.21 -12.40 7.03
CA PRO A 31 -7.81 -11.21 6.42
C PRO A 31 -9.26 -10.97 6.85
N ASN A 32 -9.99 -12.04 7.18
CA ASN A 32 -11.38 -11.98 7.60
C ASN A 32 -11.68 -13.06 8.65
N GLU A 33 -12.84 -12.91 9.30
CA GLU A 33 -13.30 -13.84 10.34
C GLU A 33 -13.53 -15.26 9.81
N VAL A 34 -14.05 -15.39 8.59
CA VAL A 34 -14.32 -16.69 7.95
C VAL A 34 -13.04 -17.51 7.79
N VAL A 35 -11.96 -16.88 7.31
CA VAL A 35 -10.65 -17.54 7.20
C VAL A 35 -10.10 -17.84 8.59
N ALA A 36 -10.29 -16.97 9.58
CA ALA A 36 -9.89 -17.25 10.96
C ALA A 36 -10.56 -18.51 11.54
N LYS A 37 -11.90 -18.62 11.40
CA LYS A 37 -12.67 -19.81 11.80
C LYS A 37 -12.21 -21.06 11.07
N SER A 38 -11.95 -20.97 9.76
CA SER A 38 -11.45 -22.10 8.97
C SER A 38 -10.07 -22.57 9.44
N ARG A 39 -9.15 -21.64 9.72
CA ARG A 39 -7.82 -21.97 10.24
C ARG A 39 -7.87 -22.55 11.65
N PHE A 40 -8.78 -22.08 12.49
CA PHE A 40 -9.01 -22.65 13.83
C PHE A 40 -9.34 -24.15 13.75
N TRP A 41 -10.33 -24.51 12.93
CA TRP A 41 -10.71 -25.91 12.73
C TRP A 41 -9.60 -26.75 12.11
N TYR A 42 -8.82 -26.18 11.18
CA TYR A 42 -7.66 -26.86 10.60
C TYR A 42 -6.65 -27.27 11.68
N PHE A 43 -6.31 -26.35 12.60
CA PHE A 43 -5.36 -26.64 13.67
C PHE A 43 -5.94 -27.55 14.75
N LEU A 44 -7.19 -27.37 15.16
CA LEU A 44 -7.83 -28.25 16.14
C LEU A 44 -7.93 -29.70 15.65
N ARG A 45 -8.20 -29.90 14.35
CA ARG A 45 -8.20 -31.24 13.74
C ARG A 45 -6.83 -31.92 13.87
N GLN A 46 -5.75 -31.17 13.65
CA GLN A 46 -4.39 -31.71 13.73
C GLN A 46 -3.93 -31.95 15.19
N LEU A 47 -4.27 -31.05 16.10
CA LEU A 47 -3.76 -31.07 17.48
C LEU A 47 -4.62 -31.90 18.44
N LYS A 48 -5.94 -31.84 18.29
CA LYS A 48 -6.91 -32.43 19.23
C LYS A 48 -7.93 -33.35 18.57
N LYS A 49 -7.79 -33.61 17.27
CA LYS A 49 -8.69 -34.48 16.47
C LYS A 49 -10.17 -34.05 16.50
N VAL A 50 -10.46 -32.80 16.88
CA VAL A 50 -11.82 -32.25 16.89
C VAL A 50 -12.18 -31.77 15.49
N LYS A 51 -13.39 -32.11 15.02
CA LYS A 51 -13.92 -31.71 13.71
C LYS A 51 -14.89 -30.55 13.88
N LYS A 52 -15.09 -29.76 12.82
CA LYS A 52 -16.09 -28.69 12.78
C LYS A 52 -17.51 -29.20 13.06
N ALA A 53 -17.84 -30.42 12.64
CA ALA A 53 -19.17 -31.00 12.83
C ALA A 53 -19.45 -31.41 14.29
N SER A 54 -18.42 -31.74 15.06
CA SER A 54 -18.54 -32.20 16.45
C SER A 54 -18.16 -31.12 17.47
N GLY A 55 -17.98 -29.88 17.02
CA GLY A 55 -17.57 -28.79 17.88
C GLY A 55 -18.23 -27.49 17.49
N GLU A 56 -18.20 -26.55 18.42
CA GLU A 56 -18.76 -25.22 18.26
C GLU A 56 -17.73 -24.14 18.56
N ILE A 57 -17.88 -22.98 17.92
CA ILE A 57 -17.10 -21.79 18.22
C ILE A 57 -17.90 -20.99 19.24
N ILE A 58 -17.31 -20.76 20.41
CA ILE A 58 -17.92 -19.99 21.50
C ILE A 58 -17.88 -18.50 21.14
N GLY A 59 -16.76 -18.04 20.58
CA GLY A 59 -16.60 -16.63 20.24
C GLY A 59 -15.39 -16.36 19.37
N VAL A 60 -15.47 -15.26 18.62
CA VAL A 60 -14.37 -14.72 17.83
C VAL A 60 -14.19 -13.25 18.19
N ASN A 61 -13.05 -12.94 18.79
CA ASN A 61 -12.74 -11.59 19.23
C ASN A 61 -11.61 -11.03 18.37
N VAL A 62 -11.76 -9.80 17.87
CA VAL A 62 -10.67 -9.08 17.20
C VAL A 62 -9.76 -8.47 18.25
N ILE A 63 -8.45 -8.72 18.17
CA ILE A 63 -7.46 -8.11 19.05
C ILE A 63 -6.81 -6.94 18.33
N SER A 64 -6.83 -5.78 18.95
CA SER A 64 -6.07 -4.60 18.55
C SER A 64 -4.82 -4.43 19.42
N GLU A 65 -3.80 -3.76 18.87
CA GLU A 65 -2.59 -3.43 19.61
C GLU A 65 -2.85 -2.30 20.61
N LYS A 66 -2.30 -2.42 21.82
CA LYS A 66 -2.49 -1.40 22.88
C LYS A 66 -1.87 -0.05 22.54
N LYS A 67 -0.74 -0.05 21.83
CA LYS A 67 0.06 1.14 21.49
C LYS A 67 0.46 1.08 20.02
N PRO A 68 -0.40 1.50 19.08
CA PRO A 68 -0.15 1.37 17.64
C PRO A 68 0.89 2.33 17.08
N VAL A 69 1.25 3.41 17.80
CA VAL A 69 2.20 4.43 17.32
C VAL A 69 3.65 4.09 17.69
N LYS A 70 3.85 3.22 18.68
CA LYS A 70 5.19 2.87 19.17
C LYS A 70 5.81 1.80 18.26
N VAL A 71 7.01 2.07 17.73
CA VAL A 71 7.80 1.05 17.03
C VAL A 71 8.31 0.01 18.03
N LYS A 72 8.09 -1.27 17.71
CA LYS A 72 8.42 -2.41 18.54
C LYS A 72 9.24 -3.42 17.76
N ASN A 73 9.93 -4.29 18.48
CA ASN A 73 10.62 -5.44 17.89
C ASN A 73 9.81 -6.69 18.21
N PHE A 74 9.57 -7.53 17.20
CA PHE A 74 8.78 -8.75 17.34
C PHE A 74 9.62 -9.97 16.96
N GLY A 75 9.63 -10.97 17.84
CA GLY A 75 10.13 -12.30 17.56
C GLY A 75 8.98 -13.21 17.12
N ILE A 76 9.14 -13.88 15.99
CA ILE A 76 8.15 -14.80 15.44
C ILE A 76 8.77 -16.18 15.25
N TRP A 77 8.17 -17.15 15.93
CA TRP A 77 8.45 -18.56 15.73
C TRP A 77 7.41 -19.11 14.76
N LEU A 78 7.90 -19.69 13.67
CA LEU A 78 7.05 -20.30 12.67
C LEU A 78 7.54 -21.70 12.33
N ARG A 79 6.61 -22.52 11.87
CA ARG A 79 6.88 -23.75 11.16
C ARG A 79 6.34 -23.56 9.77
N TYR A 80 7.12 -23.89 8.76
CA TYR A 80 6.65 -23.82 7.39
C TYR A 80 6.94 -25.13 6.67
N ASP A 81 6.12 -25.41 5.68
CA ASP A 81 6.32 -26.52 4.78
C ASP A 81 7.09 -26.03 3.55
N SER A 82 8.24 -26.65 3.29
CA SER A 82 9.06 -26.42 2.10
C SER A 82 8.76 -27.48 1.04
N ARG A 83 9.51 -27.47 -0.06
CA ARG A 83 9.41 -28.54 -1.08
C ARG A 83 9.97 -29.88 -0.58
N SER A 84 10.90 -29.82 0.38
CA SER A 84 11.61 -30.99 0.89
C SER A 84 11.04 -31.50 2.22
N GLY A 85 10.28 -30.67 2.94
CA GLY A 85 9.63 -31.05 4.18
C GLY A 85 9.37 -29.86 5.10
N THR A 86 9.01 -30.16 6.35
CA THR A 86 8.64 -29.13 7.33
C THR A 86 9.82 -28.64 8.13
N HIS A 87 10.02 -27.32 8.20
CA HIS A 87 11.11 -26.72 8.95
C HIS A 87 10.58 -25.70 9.96
N ASN A 88 11.22 -25.66 11.12
CA ASN A 88 11.01 -24.60 12.11
C ASN A 88 11.95 -23.43 11.79
N MET A 89 11.44 -22.21 11.90
CA MET A 89 12.22 -20.99 11.75
C MET A 89 11.88 -20.00 12.85
N TYR A 90 12.85 -19.14 13.11
CA TYR A 90 12.71 -17.96 13.93
C TYR A 90 13.12 -16.73 13.13
N LYS A 91 12.24 -15.74 13.06
CA LYS A 91 12.48 -14.46 12.37
C LYS A 91 12.07 -13.31 13.28
N GLU A 92 12.78 -12.20 13.13
CA GLU A 92 12.52 -10.98 13.88
C GLU A 92 12.14 -9.87 12.92
N PHE A 93 11.20 -9.02 13.32
CA PHE A 93 10.74 -7.86 12.55
C PHE A 93 10.61 -6.63 13.44
N ARG A 94 10.79 -5.45 12.86
CA ARG A 94 10.62 -4.16 13.54
C ARG A 94 9.44 -3.44 12.92
N GLU A 95 8.33 -3.39 13.64
CA GLU A 95 7.04 -2.90 13.14
C GLU A 95 6.25 -2.20 14.26
N LEU A 96 5.15 -1.53 13.89
CA LEU A 96 4.26 -0.84 14.83
C LEU A 96 3.30 -1.79 15.56
N SER A 97 2.87 -2.88 14.91
CA SER A 97 1.88 -3.82 15.44
C SER A 97 2.28 -5.28 15.22
N ARG A 98 1.69 -6.21 16.00
CA ARG A 98 1.85 -7.65 15.77
C ARG A 98 1.35 -8.08 14.39
N VAL A 99 0.29 -7.44 13.92
CA VAL A 99 -0.33 -7.74 12.64
C VAL A 99 0.59 -7.35 11.49
N ASP A 100 1.20 -6.18 11.56
CA ASP A 100 2.16 -5.72 10.57
C ASP A 100 3.43 -6.57 10.58
N ALA A 101 3.93 -6.97 11.76
CA ALA A 101 5.04 -7.91 11.87
C ALA A 101 4.76 -9.24 11.16
N VAL A 102 3.56 -9.80 11.35
CA VAL A 102 3.13 -11.03 10.67
C VAL A 102 2.92 -10.81 9.17
N LYS A 103 2.45 -9.63 8.75
CA LYS A 103 2.32 -9.28 7.34
C LYS A 103 3.69 -9.20 6.65
N SER A 104 4.66 -8.55 7.28
CA SER A 104 6.05 -8.47 6.82
C SER A 104 6.69 -9.87 6.78
N LEU A 105 6.38 -10.73 7.75
CA LEU A 105 6.77 -12.15 7.71
C LEU A 105 6.19 -12.88 6.48
N TYR A 106 4.90 -12.72 6.19
CA TYR A 106 4.28 -13.36 5.03
C TYR A 106 4.91 -12.90 3.71
N GLN A 107 5.20 -11.60 3.57
CA GLN A 107 5.87 -11.05 2.40
C GLN A 107 7.30 -11.60 2.27
N ASP A 108 8.05 -11.64 3.37
CA ASP A 108 9.40 -12.17 3.41
C ASP A 108 9.46 -13.67 3.02
N MET A 109 8.56 -14.47 3.59
CA MET A 109 8.45 -15.90 3.28
C MET A 109 8.01 -16.15 1.83
N ALA A 110 7.15 -15.30 1.27
CA ALA A 110 6.77 -15.37 -0.13
C ALA A 110 7.94 -15.01 -1.05
N ALA A 111 8.73 -14.00 -0.72
CA ALA A 111 9.87 -13.56 -1.55
C ALA A 111 11.03 -14.55 -1.50
N ARG A 112 11.50 -14.92 -0.31
CA ARG A 112 12.73 -15.71 -0.13
C ARG A 112 12.52 -17.21 -0.28
N HIS A 113 11.37 -17.71 0.18
CA HIS A 113 11.09 -19.14 0.24
C HIS A 113 9.92 -19.57 -0.65
N ARG A 114 9.27 -18.63 -1.36
CA ARG A 114 8.06 -18.88 -2.17
C ARG A 114 6.96 -19.59 -1.39
N ALA A 115 6.92 -19.39 -0.07
CA ALA A 115 5.96 -20.04 0.81
C ALA A 115 4.63 -19.28 0.75
N ARG A 116 3.54 -20.04 0.61
CA ARG A 116 2.18 -19.49 0.58
C ARG A 116 1.61 -19.39 2.00
N PHE A 117 0.58 -18.56 2.17
CA PHE A 117 -0.13 -18.37 3.45
C PHE A 117 -0.53 -19.69 4.12
N ARG A 118 -1.05 -20.67 3.35
CA ARG A 118 -1.50 -21.98 3.88
C ARG A 118 -0.36 -22.82 4.46
N SER A 119 0.83 -22.73 3.87
CA SER A 119 2.01 -23.55 4.21
C SER A 119 2.75 -23.05 5.44
N ILE A 120 2.39 -21.87 5.96
CA ILE A 120 3.06 -21.24 7.11
C ILE A 120 2.15 -21.37 8.34
N HIS A 121 2.70 -21.94 9.40
CA HIS A 121 2.09 -22.05 10.72
C HIS A 121 2.86 -21.12 11.66
N ILE A 122 2.17 -20.14 12.24
CA ILE A 122 2.74 -19.25 13.24
C ILE A 122 2.54 -19.91 14.61
N LEU A 123 3.63 -20.19 15.32
CA LEU A 123 3.57 -20.83 16.64
C LEU A 123 3.37 -19.76 17.71
N ARG A 124 4.19 -18.70 17.65
CA ARG A 124 4.24 -17.67 18.68
C ARG A 124 4.72 -16.36 18.09
N VAL A 125 4.10 -15.27 18.52
CA VAL A 125 4.53 -13.89 18.26
C VAL A 125 4.75 -13.22 19.62
N VAL A 126 5.93 -12.66 19.84
CA VAL A 126 6.31 -12.00 21.10
C VAL A 126 6.92 -10.65 20.81
N GLU A 127 6.58 -9.65 21.61
CA GLU A 127 7.27 -8.36 21.64
C GLU A 127 8.57 -8.53 22.44
N ILE A 128 9.70 -8.19 21.82
CA ILE A 128 11.03 -8.24 22.45
C ILE A 128 11.29 -6.87 23.06
N GLU A 129 11.28 -6.80 24.38
CA GLU A 129 11.47 -5.54 25.13
C GLU A 129 12.96 -5.21 25.31
N LYS A 130 13.79 -6.22 25.57
CA LYS A 130 15.22 -6.05 25.79
C LYS A 130 15.97 -5.98 24.46
N THR A 131 16.79 -4.95 24.32
CA THR A 131 17.65 -4.74 23.14
C THR A 131 18.67 -5.89 22.94
N GLU A 132 19.13 -6.50 24.04
CA GLU A 132 20.12 -7.59 24.04
C GLU A 132 19.58 -8.91 23.47
N ASP A 133 18.28 -9.16 23.61
CA ASP A 133 17.64 -10.40 23.15
C ASP A 133 17.49 -10.45 21.62
N ILE A 134 17.69 -9.33 20.94
CA ILE A 134 17.60 -9.21 19.48
C ILE A 134 18.84 -9.87 18.89
N ARG A 135 18.63 -10.90 18.07
CA ARG A 135 19.74 -11.70 17.52
C ARG A 135 20.10 -11.29 16.11
N ARG A 136 19.16 -10.73 15.35
CA ARG A 136 19.33 -10.53 13.91
C ARG A 136 20.12 -9.25 13.59
N PRO A 137 21.20 -9.33 12.77
CA PRO A 137 22.09 -8.19 12.52
C PRO A 137 21.37 -7.01 11.84
N TYR A 138 20.41 -7.30 10.96
CA TYR A 138 19.63 -6.28 10.26
C TYR A 138 18.72 -5.45 11.16
N ILE A 139 18.33 -5.96 12.34
CA ILE A 139 17.61 -5.17 13.35
C ILE A 139 18.59 -4.47 14.26
N LYS A 140 19.69 -5.14 14.63
CA LYS A 140 20.73 -4.58 15.51
C LYS A 140 21.25 -3.23 15.02
N GLN A 141 21.47 -3.07 13.71
CA GLN A 141 21.93 -1.80 13.12
C GLN A 141 20.94 -0.62 13.34
N LEU A 142 19.64 -0.91 13.54
CA LEU A 142 18.59 0.10 13.72
C LEU A 142 18.39 0.50 15.19
N LEU A 143 19.11 -0.12 16.12
CA LEU A 143 18.98 0.13 17.56
C LEU A 143 19.92 1.23 18.07
N THR A 144 20.83 1.70 17.22
CA THR A 144 21.78 2.76 17.57
C THR A 144 21.04 4.08 17.83
N PRO A 145 21.21 4.70 19.01
CA PRO A 145 20.57 5.99 19.29
C PRO A 145 21.16 7.06 18.37
N GLY A 146 20.29 7.94 17.84
CA GLY A 146 20.72 9.02 16.97
C GLY A 146 21.14 8.61 15.56
N LEU A 147 20.72 7.42 15.10
CA LEU A 147 21.00 6.95 13.73
C LEU A 147 20.53 7.96 12.68
N LYS A 148 21.45 8.42 11.83
CA LYS A 148 21.20 9.30 10.69
C LYS A 148 21.80 8.67 9.44
N PHE A 149 21.08 8.73 8.33
CA PHE A 149 21.58 8.28 7.03
C PHE A 149 21.05 9.19 5.91
N PRO A 150 21.88 9.53 4.91
CA PRO A 150 21.43 10.31 3.76
C PRO A 150 20.59 9.45 2.80
N LEU A 151 19.67 10.08 2.07
CA LEU A 151 18.89 9.45 1.00
C LEU A 151 19.52 9.74 -0.37
N ALA A 152 20.68 9.15 -0.65
CA ALA A 152 21.52 9.51 -1.80
C ALA A 152 20.85 9.34 -3.17
N HIS A 153 20.09 8.27 -3.39
CA HIS A 153 19.43 7.97 -4.67
C HIS A 153 17.89 8.02 -4.53
N ARG A 154 17.36 9.12 -3.99
CA ARG A 154 15.92 9.29 -3.82
C ARG A 154 15.26 9.68 -5.14
N VAL A 155 14.64 8.71 -5.82
CA VAL A 155 13.79 8.99 -6.98
C VAL A 155 12.51 9.67 -6.51
N HIS A 156 12.26 10.89 -6.97
CA HIS A 156 11.03 11.62 -6.67
C HIS A 156 9.94 11.15 -7.63
N LYS A 157 8.94 10.44 -7.10
CA LYS A 157 7.79 10.04 -7.90
C LYS A 157 6.99 11.29 -8.21
N ARG A 158 6.72 11.56 -9.49
CA ARG A 158 5.78 12.62 -9.88
C ARG A 158 4.40 12.21 -9.37
N GLU A 159 3.68 13.14 -8.77
CA GLU A 159 2.26 12.94 -8.58
C GLU A 159 1.62 12.83 -9.95
N ASP A 160 0.68 11.88 -10.12
CA ASP A 160 -0.08 11.70 -11.34
C ASP A 160 -1.10 12.85 -11.46
N ILE A 161 -0.61 14.09 -11.53
CA ILE A 161 -1.34 15.23 -12.03
C ILE A 161 -1.50 14.93 -13.52
N ASN A 162 -2.68 15.17 -14.10
CA ASN A 162 -3.00 15.00 -15.52
C ASN A 162 -2.07 15.84 -16.43
N ILE A 163 -0.80 15.47 -16.50
CA ILE A 163 0.21 16.06 -17.34
C ILE A 163 0.19 15.18 -18.57
N SER A 164 -0.46 15.68 -19.62
CA SER A 164 -0.30 15.09 -20.94
C SER A 164 1.21 14.96 -21.22
N PRO A 165 1.68 13.84 -21.78
CA PRO A 165 3.11 13.62 -22.04
C PRO A 165 3.72 14.69 -22.97
N TRP A 166 2.87 15.50 -23.61
CA TRP A 166 3.21 16.62 -24.49
C TRP A 166 3.51 17.93 -23.76
N ASN A 167 3.27 18.02 -22.45
CA ASN A 167 3.38 19.28 -21.69
C ASN A 167 4.73 19.45 -20.97
N THR A 168 5.81 18.88 -21.50
CA THR A 168 7.16 19.22 -21.01
C THR A 168 7.76 20.35 -21.86
N GLU A 169 8.53 21.25 -21.24
CA GLU A 169 9.23 22.36 -21.89
C GLU A 169 10.00 21.89 -23.14
N THR A 170 10.64 20.71 -23.03
CA THR A 170 11.37 20.06 -24.11
C THR A 170 10.45 19.67 -25.27
N THR A 171 9.28 19.10 -24.99
CA THR A 171 8.29 18.74 -26.02
C THR A 171 7.70 19.98 -26.68
N ARG A 172 7.41 21.05 -25.92
CA ARG A 172 6.94 22.33 -26.45
C ARG A 172 7.97 22.96 -27.41
N ARG A 173 9.25 22.97 -27.03
CA ARG A 173 10.34 23.47 -27.87
C ARG A 173 10.52 22.66 -29.15
N THR A 174 10.43 21.32 -29.07
CA THR A 174 10.52 20.46 -30.26
C THR A 174 9.34 20.68 -31.21
N ILE A 175 8.12 20.82 -30.69
CA ILE A 175 6.93 21.10 -31.51
C ILE A 175 7.06 22.49 -32.15
N LEU A 176 7.45 23.52 -31.40
CA LEU A 176 7.65 24.87 -31.94
C LEU A 176 8.75 24.92 -33.02
N ALA A 177 9.87 24.21 -32.81
CA ALA A 177 10.93 24.08 -33.80
C ALA A 177 10.46 23.36 -35.07
N PHE A 178 9.62 22.33 -34.93
CA PHE A 178 9.04 21.60 -36.05
C PHE A 178 8.03 22.46 -36.85
N VAL A 179 7.13 23.17 -36.16
CA VAL A 179 6.17 24.08 -36.79
C VAL A 179 6.88 25.24 -37.50
N SER A 180 7.90 25.84 -36.86
CA SER A 180 8.73 26.89 -37.46
C SER A 180 9.41 26.41 -38.74
N ARG A 181 9.98 25.21 -38.73
CA ARG A 181 10.67 24.62 -39.89
C ARG A 181 9.73 24.29 -41.05
N LEU A 182 8.54 23.77 -40.75
CA LEU A 182 7.48 23.56 -41.75
C LEU A 182 7.03 24.88 -42.39
N PHE A 183 6.94 25.95 -41.61
CA PHE A 183 6.51 27.25 -42.12
C PHE A 183 7.57 27.90 -43.02
N THR A 184 8.86 27.76 -42.68
CA THR A 184 9.96 28.18 -43.57
C THR A 184 9.99 27.37 -44.87
N ASP A 185 9.80 26.05 -44.80
CA ASP A 185 9.79 25.19 -45.99
C ASP A 185 8.59 25.50 -46.93
N ILE A 186 7.44 25.90 -46.37
CA ILE A 186 6.28 26.35 -47.17
C ILE A 186 6.53 27.73 -47.79
N ALA A 187 7.18 28.64 -47.07
CA ALA A 187 7.49 29.98 -47.57
C ALA A 187 8.52 29.97 -48.71
N ASP A 188 9.49 29.04 -48.66
CA ASP A 188 10.51 28.88 -49.70
C ASP A 188 9.96 28.26 -51.00
N ASN A 189 8.80 27.61 -50.95
CA ASN A 189 8.19 26.93 -52.10
C ASN A 189 7.08 27.74 -52.79
N GLN A 190 6.94 29.04 -52.47
CA GLN A 190 6.03 29.95 -53.18
C GLN A 190 6.75 30.66 -54.34
N PRO A 191 6.15 30.70 -55.56
CA PRO A 191 6.73 31.42 -56.68
C PRO A 191 6.81 32.92 -56.36
N ARG A 192 8.01 33.49 -56.43
CA ARG A 192 8.28 34.92 -56.24
C ARG A 192 7.62 35.73 -57.35
N SER A 193 6.34 36.04 -57.18
CA SER A 193 5.65 37.13 -57.89
C SER A 193 5.36 38.23 -56.87
N GLY A 194 5.79 39.45 -57.22
CA GLY A 194 5.91 40.56 -56.29
C GLY A 194 4.57 41.09 -55.77
N GLY A 195 4.66 41.81 -54.65
CA GLY A 195 3.61 42.71 -54.19
C GLY A 195 3.01 42.37 -52.82
N ILE A 196 3.53 43.02 -51.78
CA ILE A 196 2.76 43.54 -50.63
C ILE A 196 1.77 42.55 -50.00
N LEU A 197 2.23 41.38 -49.52
CA LEU A 197 1.42 40.57 -48.58
C LEU A 197 2.27 39.61 -47.71
N THR A 198 3.46 40.02 -47.29
CA THR A 198 4.38 39.17 -46.50
C THR A 198 4.77 39.74 -45.14
N LEU A 199 4.02 40.72 -44.62
CA LEU A 199 4.26 41.26 -43.26
C LEU A 199 3.07 41.10 -42.30
N VAL A 200 1.92 40.59 -42.76
CA VAL A 200 0.70 40.49 -41.92
C VAL A 200 0.53 39.11 -41.28
N THR A 201 1.15 38.06 -41.81
CA THR A 201 0.95 36.68 -41.33
C THR A 201 1.88 36.27 -40.18
N ALA A 202 3.05 36.91 -40.01
CA ALA A 202 3.98 36.56 -38.93
C ALA A 202 3.53 37.10 -37.55
N ARG A 203 2.95 38.30 -37.50
CA ARG A 203 2.48 38.93 -36.25
C ARG A 203 1.18 38.35 -35.69
N HIS A 204 0.36 37.71 -36.53
CA HIS A 204 -0.92 37.14 -36.10
C HIS A 204 -0.77 35.75 -35.46
N LEU A 205 0.36 35.07 -35.69
CA LEU A 205 0.64 33.74 -35.14
C LEU A 205 1.27 33.79 -33.73
N GLU A 206 2.03 34.84 -33.40
CA GLU A 206 2.57 35.04 -32.05
C GLU A 206 1.45 35.22 -31.01
N LEU A 207 0.36 35.91 -31.36
CA LEU A 207 -0.77 36.15 -30.46
C LEU A 207 -1.58 34.88 -30.12
N HIS A 208 -1.56 33.87 -30.99
CA HIS A 208 -2.38 32.66 -30.78
C HIS A 208 -1.70 31.61 -29.88
N ILE A 209 -0.37 31.71 -29.72
CA ILE A 209 0.44 30.81 -28.87
C ILE A 209 0.41 31.28 -27.40
N ASP A 210 0.25 32.58 -27.15
CA ASP A 210 0.14 33.14 -25.79
C ASP A 210 -1.18 32.77 -25.08
N CYS A 211 -2.25 32.41 -25.81
CA CYS A 211 -3.47 31.88 -25.19
C CYS A 211 -3.30 30.48 -24.58
N LEU A 212 -2.23 29.74 -24.91
CA LEU A 212 -1.95 28.40 -24.39
C LEU A 212 -0.93 28.39 -23.24
N SER A 213 -0.45 29.56 -22.79
CA SER A 213 0.59 29.69 -21.77
C SER A 213 0.08 30.09 -20.37
N VAL A 214 -1.22 30.27 -20.16
CA VAL A 214 -1.78 30.58 -18.82
C VAL A 214 -1.90 29.29 -17.99
N PRO A 215 -1.15 29.12 -16.88
CA PRO A 215 -1.35 27.99 -15.98
C PRO A 215 -2.69 28.13 -15.24
N PRO A 216 -3.39 27.04 -14.91
CA PRO A 216 -4.60 27.10 -14.09
C PRO A 216 -4.21 27.46 -12.65
N GLN A 217 -4.09 28.76 -12.38
CA GLN A 217 -3.95 29.29 -11.03
C GLN A 217 -5.32 29.16 -10.34
N LEU A 218 -5.37 28.27 -9.35
CA LEU A 218 -6.14 28.38 -8.12
C LEU A 218 -7.59 28.87 -8.28
N PHE A 219 -8.54 27.94 -8.33
CA PHE A 219 -9.90 28.22 -7.86
C PHE A 219 -9.87 28.25 -6.32
N PRO A 220 -10.04 29.40 -5.64
CA PRO A 220 -10.51 29.36 -4.28
C PRO A 220 -12.00 29.01 -4.30
N HIS A 221 -12.37 28.02 -3.50
CA HIS A 221 -13.74 27.84 -3.05
C HIS A 221 -14.33 29.15 -2.52
N ARG A 222 -15.65 29.27 -2.67
CA ARG A 222 -16.59 30.05 -1.84
C ARG A 222 -16.91 31.46 -2.34
N LEU A 223 -18.05 31.59 -3.02
CA LEU A 223 -18.99 32.70 -2.83
C LEU A 223 -20.41 32.16 -3.06
N HIS A 224 -21.04 31.74 -1.97
CA HIS A 224 -22.49 31.88 -1.82
C HIS A 224 -22.78 33.36 -1.53
N VAL A 225 -24.01 33.79 -1.82
CA VAL A 225 -24.67 35.05 -1.44
C VAL A 225 -24.45 36.23 -2.41
N HIS A 226 -25.39 36.41 -3.35
CA HIS A 226 -26.24 37.61 -3.52
C HIS A 226 -26.89 37.61 -4.91
N THR A 227 -28.11 37.08 -5.01
CA THR A 227 -29.01 37.31 -6.15
C THR A 227 -30.44 37.47 -5.62
N GLU A 228 -30.66 38.58 -4.92
CA GLU A 228 -31.99 39.16 -4.66
C GLU A 228 -31.80 40.66 -4.77
N GLU A 229 -31.99 41.23 -5.98
CA GLU A 229 -32.28 42.66 -6.19
C GLU A 229 -32.53 43.05 -7.67
N TYR A 230 -33.11 42.16 -8.49
CA TYR A 230 -33.43 42.51 -9.89
C TYR A 230 -34.81 42.02 -10.35
N MET A 231 -35.82 42.19 -9.49
CA MET A 231 -37.25 42.06 -9.84
C MET A 231 -38.07 43.19 -9.21
N GLN A 232 -37.60 44.43 -9.37
CA GLN A 232 -38.39 45.65 -9.15
C GLN A 232 -37.99 46.72 -10.19
N SER A 233 -38.32 46.47 -11.45
CA SER A 233 -38.69 47.52 -12.43
C SER A 233 -39.04 46.83 -13.76
N LEU A 234 -40.28 47.11 -14.22
CA LEU A 234 -41.01 46.57 -15.38
C LEU A 234 -41.83 45.32 -15.11
#